data_AF-A0A1M5W137-F1
#
_entry.id   AF-A0A1M5W137-F1
#
_cell.length_a   1.000
_cell.length_b   1.000
_cell.length_c   1.000
_cell.angle_alpha   90.00
_cell.angle_beta   90.00
_cell.angle_gamma   90.00
#
_symmetry.space_group_name_H-M   'P 1'
#
loop_
_entity.id
_entity.type
_entity.pdbx_description
1 polymer ?
#
loop_
_entity_poly.entity_id
_entity_poly.type
_entity_poly.pdbx_seq_one_letter_code
_entity_poly.pdbx_strand_id
1 'polypeptide(L)'
;MKPNNHIVNSLKYIEENLTESLSSKNIAKNAGYSLYYFSRLFKAHVGLSVMEYVTERRLIKASEEIINGCKILQVSLDYGYNSHNGFAKAFKKRFGFSPSLLRAFSFQINYSKGGNYCMNQLFMQTTELHSTKEELYDLLIKSLNNNKVKYNLKLLKKAYYFACIAHKDEKRYSGDDYVTHPLNVAILLSEMNGSDDAIISGLLHDITSFSFEQIKLEFSERIADIAQKIANFNNSIEDEDVIMVKLADRLHNMRTIEFIDKPRWLEKAKETLDTFLPIASKLKNDKLISELNNLSVKYL
;
A
#
# COMPACT_ATOMS: atom_id res chain seq x y z
N MET A 1 25.44 -4.09 12.57
CA MET A 1 24.22 -4.28 11.74
C MET A 1 23.02 -3.71 12.50
N LYS A 2 22.17 -2.90 11.87
CA LYS A 2 20.99 -2.31 12.54
C LYS A 2 19.96 -3.42 12.87
N PRO A 3 19.25 -3.35 14.01
CA PRO A 3 18.26 -4.36 14.43
C PRO A 3 17.22 -4.74 13.37
N ASN A 4 16.85 -3.82 12.48
CA ASN A 4 15.81 -4.03 11.48
C ASN A 4 16.18 -5.03 10.37
N ASN A 5 17.47 -5.19 10.03
CA ASN A 5 17.87 -6.00 8.88
C ASN A 5 17.52 -7.50 9.06
N HIS A 6 17.47 -7.97 10.31
CA HIS A 6 17.08 -9.35 10.61
C HIS A 6 15.57 -9.58 10.54
N ILE A 7 14.76 -8.56 10.88
CA ILE A 7 13.30 -8.63 10.67
C ILE A 7 13.02 -8.67 9.17
N VAL A 8 13.64 -7.81 8.37
CA VAL A 8 13.52 -7.83 6.91
C VAL A 8 13.88 -9.19 6.33
N ASN A 9 15.02 -9.76 6.72
CA ASN A 9 15.42 -11.10 6.27
C ASN A 9 14.40 -12.17 6.68
N SER A 10 13.81 -12.05 7.88
CA SER A 10 12.78 -12.99 8.33
C SER A 10 11.47 -12.85 7.54
N LEU A 11 11.09 -11.63 7.12
CA LEU A 11 9.94 -11.42 6.23
C LEU A 11 10.20 -12.07 4.87
N LYS A 12 11.39 -11.84 4.27
CA LYS A 12 11.79 -12.48 3.02
C LYS A 12 11.75 -14.01 3.12
N TYR A 13 12.33 -14.57 4.18
CA TYR A 13 12.29 -16.01 4.45
C TYR A 13 10.85 -16.53 4.55
N ILE A 14 9.95 -15.82 5.24
CA ILE A 14 8.54 -16.22 5.33
C ILE A 14 7.89 -16.26 3.95
N GLU A 15 8.07 -15.21 3.14
CA GLU A 15 7.46 -15.10 1.81
C GLU A 15 7.94 -16.21 0.85
N GLU A 16 9.22 -16.55 0.89
CA GLU A 16 9.81 -17.61 0.06
C GLU A 16 9.35 -19.02 0.47
N ASN A 17 8.81 -19.18 1.68
CA ASN A 17 8.50 -20.49 2.28
C ASN A 17 7.03 -20.59 2.74
N LEU A 18 6.11 -19.80 2.16
CA LEU A 18 4.70 -19.76 2.59
C LEU A 18 3.97 -21.11 2.47
N THR A 19 4.35 -21.94 1.50
CA THR A 19 3.79 -23.28 1.27
C THR A 19 4.45 -24.38 2.12
N GLU A 20 5.52 -24.05 2.85
CA GLU A 20 6.23 -25.00 3.69
C GLU A 20 5.69 -25.06 5.14
N SER A 21 6.21 -25.97 5.95
CA SER A 21 5.88 -26.04 7.38
C SER A 21 6.61 -24.95 8.17
N LEU A 22 5.99 -23.77 8.29
CA LEU A 22 6.50 -22.65 9.08
C LEU A 22 6.05 -22.72 10.55
N SER A 23 6.98 -22.42 11.45
CA SER A 23 6.70 -22.19 12.87
C SER A 23 7.50 -20.99 13.39
N SER A 24 6.98 -20.28 14.40
CA SER A 24 7.70 -19.16 15.03
C SER A 24 9.10 -19.56 15.51
N LYS A 25 9.27 -20.81 15.96
CA LYS A 25 10.56 -21.34 16.43
C LYS A 25 11.57 -21.44 15.28
N ASN A 26 11.16 -21.98 14.14
CA ASN A 26 12.05 -22.13 12.98
C ASN A 26 12.39 -20.77 12.36
N ILE A 27 11.41 -19.86 12.27
CA ILE A 27 11.62 -18.50 11.78
C ILE A 27 12.59 -17.72 12.70
N ALA A 28 12.37 -17.77 14.02
CA ALA A 28 13.26 -17.11 14.99
C ALA A 28 14.69 -17.67 14.93
N LYS A 29 14.83 -19.00 14.80
CA LYS A 29 16.12 -19.67 14.65
C LYS A 29 16.83 -19.22 13.36
N ASN A 30 16.11 -19.13 12.23
CA ASN A 30 16.67 -18.64 10.96
C ASN A 30 17.14 -17.18 11.07
N ALA A 31 16.39 -16.34 11.80
CA ALA A 31 16.77 -14.95 12.05
C ALA A 31 17.93 -14.77 13.05
N GLY A 32 18.39 -15.84 13.71
CA GLY A 32 19.49 -15.82 14.68
C GLY A 32 19.09 -15.34 16.08
N TYR A 33 17.81 -15.44 16.46
CA TYR A 33 17.30 -14.94 17.74
C TYR A 33 16.63 -16.02 18.60
N SER A 34 16.55 -15.77 19.91
CA SER A 34 15.65 -16.52 20.77
C SER A 34 14.19 -16.24 20.38
N LEU A 35 13.33 -17.26 20.51
CA LEU A 35 11.91 -17.16 20.15
C LEU A 35 11.21 -15.99 20.84
N TYR A 36 11.50 -15.76 22.13
CA TYR A 36 10.88 -14.70 22.91
C TYR A 36 11.31 -13.31 22.41
N TYR A 37 12.61 -13.10 22.19
CA TYR A 37 13.11 -11.82 21.70
C TYR A 37 12.59 -11.53 20.30
N PHE A 38 12.66 -12.50 19.40
CA PHE A 38 12.16 -12.38 18.03
C PHE A 38 10.67 -12.05 18.00
N SER A 39 9.84 -12.76 18.77
CA SER A 39 8.39 -12.54 18.77
C SER A 39 8.02 -11.13 19.24
N ARG A 40 8.72 -10.58 20.25
CA ARG A 40 8.50 -9.21 20.70
C ARG A 40 8.95 -8.20 19.65
N LEU A 41 10.13 -8.39 19.07
CA LEU A 41 10.68 -7.50 18.04
C LEU A 41 9.80 -7.49 16.79
N PHE A 42 9.41 -8.67 16.30
CA PHE A 42 8.54 -8.84 15.14
C PHE A 42 7.18 -8.19 15.37
N LYS A 43 6.55 -8.41 16.53
CA LYS A 43 5.26 -7.78 16.83
C LYS A 43 5.35 -6.25 16.95
N ALA A 44 6.44 -5.73 17.52
CA ALA A 44 6.67 -4.29 17.57
C ALA A 44 6.87 -3.68 16.17
N HIS A 45 7.51 -4.42 15.26
CA HIS A 45 7.81 -3.96 13.91
C HIS A 45 6.65 -4.10 12.93
N VAL A 46 6.00 -5.27 12.92
CA VAL A 46 4.95 -5.65 11.94
C VAL A 46 3.55 -5.37 12.49
N GLY A 47 3.38 -5.29 13.80
CA GLY A 47 2.07 -5.13 14.46
C GLY A 47 1.31 -6.44 14.71
N LEU A 48 1.75 -7.55 14.09
CA LEU A 48 1.16 -8.88 14.20
C LEU A 48 2.12 -9.85 14.90
N SER A 49 1.59 -10.92 15.51
CA SER A 49 2.47 -12.05 15.84
C SER A 49 2.98 -12.73 14.56
N VAL A 50 4.09 -13.46 14.68
CA VAL A 50 4.72 -14.16 13.56
C VAL A 50 3.73 -15.08 12.83
N MET A 51 2.94 -15.88 13.58
CA MET A 51 1.99 -16.81 12.96
C MET A 51 0.72 -16.13 12.45
N GLU A 52 0.29 -15.01 13.06
CA GLU A 52 -0.77 -14.18 12.48
C GLU A 52 -0.31 -13.65 11.13
N TYR A 53 0.89 -13.06 11.05
CA TYR A 53 1.47 -12.62 9.79
C TYR A 53 1.53 -13.76 8.77
N VAL A 54 2.12 -14.92 9.09
CA VAL A 54 2.16 -16.07 8.16
C VAL A 54 0.75 -16.46 7.68
N THR A 55 -0.24 -16.48 8.58
CA THR A 55 -1.63 -16.80 8.23
C THR A 55 -2.22 -15.77 7.26
N GLU A 56 -2.04 -14.48 7.56
CA GLU A 56 -2.47 -13.36 6.71
C GLU A 56 -1.87 -13.45 5.31
N ARG A 57 -0.56 -13.70 5.23
CA ARG A 57 0.19 -13.84 3.98
C ARG A 57 -0.27 -15.03 3.14
N ARG A 58 -0.48 -16.19 3.79
CA ARG A 58 -1.04 -17.39 3.15
C ARG A 58 -2.43 -17.14 2.57
N LEU A 59 -3.31 -16.48 3.31
CA LEU A 59 -4.67 -16.19 2.86
C LEU A 59 -4.69 -15.24 1.65
N ILE A 60 -3.80 -14.25 1.64
CA ILE A 60 -3.64 -13.31 0.51
C ILE A 60 -3.13 -14.05 -0.73
N LYS A 61 -2.06 -14.84 -0.61
CA LYS A 61 -1.55 -15.62 -1.74
C LYS A 61 -2.54 -16.67 -2.26
N ALA A 62 -3.23 -17.35 -1.34
CA ALA A 62 -4.34 -18.22 -1.69
C ALA A 62 -5.44 -17.49 -2.48
N SER A 63 -5.76 -16.25 -2.10
CA SER A 63 -6.78 -15.46 -2.82
C SER A 63 -6.36 -15.11 -4.24
N GLU A 64 -5.09 -14.75 -4.47
CA GLU A 64 -4.52 -14.46 -5.80
C GLU A 64 -4.63 -15.70 -6.71
N GLU A 65 -4.22 -16.87 -6.21
CA GLU A 65 -4.33 -18.13 -6.96
C GLU A 65 -5.77 -18.53 -7.23
N ILE A 66 -6.67 -18.31 -6.27
CA ILE A 66 -8.10 -18.50 -6.50
C ILE A 66 -8.54 -17.57 -7.62
N ILE A 67 -8.29 -16.26 -7.59
CA ILE A 67 -8.70 -15.36 -8.69
C ILE A 67 -8.19 -15.85 -10.05
N ASN A 68 -6.96 -16.38 -10.10
CA ASN A 68 -6.33 -16.91 -11.32
C ASN A 68 -6.83 -18.28 -11.80
N GLY A 69 -7.78 -18.91 -11.10
CA GLY A 69 -8.42 -20.16 -11.56
C GLY A 69 -8.09 -21.41 -10.76
N CYS A 70 -7.19 -21.35 -9.78
CA CYS A 70 -6.75 -22.54 -9.03
C CYS A 70 -7.86 -23.17 -8.17
N LYS A 71 -7.95 -24.50 -8.15
CA LYS A 71 -8.97 -25.20 -7.36
C LYS A 71 -8.81 -24.89 -5.87
N ILE A 72 -9.88 -24.40 -5.23
CA ILE A 72 -9.86 -23.94 -3.82
C ILE A 72 -9.33 -25.03 -2.87
N LEU A 73 -9.67 -26.29 -3.10
CA LEU A 73 -9.19 -27.41 -2.29
C LEU A 73 -7.66 -27.58 -2.39
N GLN A 74 -7.11 -27.44 -3.60
CA GLN A 74 -5.66 -27.55 -3.82
C GLN A 74 -4.94 -26.39 -3.12
N VAL A 75 -5.39 -25.15 -3.36
CA VAL A 75 -4.85 -23.95 -2.73
C VAL A 75 -4.87 -24.06 -1.19
N SER A 76 -5.96 -24.56 -0.62
CA SER A 76 -6.05 -24.82 0.83
C SER A 76 -4.93 -25.74 1.32
N LEU A 77 -4.64 -26.82 0.60
CA LEU A 77 -3.60 -27.78 0.97
C LEU A 77 -2.19 -27.18 0.80
N ASP A 78 -1.96 -26.47 -0.30
CA ASP A 78 -0.66 -25.86 -0.63
C ASP A 78 -0.24 -24.85 0.44
N TYR A 79 -1.18 -24.12 1.03
CA TYR A 79 -0.93 -23.17 2.13
C TYR A 79 -1.07 -23.79 3.53
N GLY A 80 -1.00 -25.12 3.64
CA GLY A 80 -0.86 -25.84 4.91
C GLY A 80 -2.13 -25.93 5.75
N TYR A 81 -3.32 -25.81 5.16
CA TYR A 81 -4.58 -26.06 5.85
C TYR A 81 -4.99 -27.52 5.71
N ASN A 82 -5.07 -28.23 6.83
CA ASN A 82 -5.47 -29.64 6.89
C ASN A 82 -6.97 -29.88 6.61
N SER A 83 -7.78 -28.82 6.50
CA SER A 83 -9.20 -28.95 6.18
C SER A 83 -9.73 -27.73 5.43
N HIS A 84 -10.61 -28.00 4.47
CA HIS A 84 -11.34 -26.97 3.74
C HIS A 84 -12.12 -26.04 4.68
N ASN A 85 -12.73 -26.59 5.74
CA ASN A 85 -13.49 -25.80 6.71
C ASN A 85 -12.61 -24.86 7.52
N GLY A 86 -11.40 -25.30 7.92
CA GLY A 86 -10.44 -24.45 8.61
C GLY A 86 -9.99 -23.29 7.72
N PHE A 87 -9.64 -23.58 6.47
CA PHE A 87 -9.29 -22.57 5.47
C PHE A 87 -10.44 -21.59 5.23
N ALA A 88 -11.65 -22.07 4.94
CA ALA A 88 -12.80 -21.22 4.66
C ALA A 88 -13.17 -20.30 5.83
N LYS A 89 -13.04 -20.78 7.09
CA LYS A 89 -13.26 -19.93 8.28
C LYS A 89 -12.20 -18.85 8.40
N ALA A 90 -10.91 -19.19 8.24
CA ALA A 90 -9.83 -18.22 8.29
C ALA A 90 -9.96 -17.18 7.17
N PHE A 91 -10.26 -17.63 5.96
CA PHE A 91 -10.49 -16.79 4.79
C PHE A 91 -11.67 -15.84 5.01
N LYS A 92 -12.81 -16.35 5.50
CA LYS A 92 -13.98 -15.52 5.82
C LYS A 92 -13.70 -14.52 6.93
N LYS A 93 -12.93 -14.91 7.95
CA LYS A 93 -12.52 -13.99 9.02
C LYS A 93 -11.69 -12.82 8.45
N ARG A 94 -10.82 -13.10 7.48
CA ARG A 94 -9.94 -12.09 6.87
C ARG A 94 -10.64 -11.19 5.85
N PHE A 95 -11.38 -11.77 4.93
CA PHE A 95 -11.93 -11.06 3.77
C PHE A 95 -13.41 -10.70 3.91
N GLY A 96 -14.09 -11.21 4.94
CA GLY A 96 -15.54 -11.02 5.14
C GLY A 96 -16.43 -12.02 4.38
N PHE A 97 -15.86 -12.81 3.48
CA PHE A 97 -16.60 -13.78 2.66
C PHE A 97 -15.81 -15.06 2.36
N SER A 98 -16.47 -16.07 1.78
CA SER A 98 -15.87 -17.39 1.55
C SER A 98 -14.99 -17.43 0.29
N PRO A 99 -14.00 -18.35 0.22
CA PRO A 99 -13.22 -18.60 -0.99
C PRO A 99 -14.09 -18.89 -2.23
N SER A 100 -15.22 -19.57 -2.05
CA SER A 100 -16.18 -19.87 -3.12
C SER A 100 -16.87 -18.61 -3.65
N LEU A 101 -17.14 -17.63 -2.78
CA LEU A 101 -17.70 -16.35 -3.22
C LEU A 101 -16.65 -15.54 -4.01
N LEU A 102 -15.38 -15.56 -3.59
CA LEU A 102 -14.29 -14.95 -4.37
C LEU A 102 -14.22 -15.55 -5.78
N ARG A 103 -14.23 -16.87 -5.87
CA ARG A 103 -14.25 -17.63 -7.13
C ARG A 103 -15.42 -17.19 -8.02
N ALA A 104 -16.62 -17.07 -7.47
CA ALA A 104 -17.78 -16.61 -8.22
C ALA A 104 -17.62 -15.16 -8.73
N PHE A 105 -17.11 -14.24 -7.92
CA PHE A 105 -16.83 -12.86 -8.34
C PHE A 105 -15.76 -12.80 -9.43
N SER A 106 -14.67 -13.58 -9.30
CA SER A 106 -13.62 -13.63 -10.33
C SER A 106 -14.17 -14.06 -11.70
N PHE A 107 -15.13 -14.99 -11.73
CA PHE A 107 -15.82 -15.37 -12.96
C PHE A 107 -16.70 -14.24 -13.52
N GLN A 108 -17.45 -13.53 -12.68
CA GLN A 108 -18.28 -12.41 -13.14
C GLN A 108 -17.46 -11.23 -13.69
N ILE A 109 -16.33 -10.91 -13.05
CA ILE A 109 -15.40 -9.87 -13.51
C ILE A 109 -14.83 -10.21 -14.88
N ASN A 110 -14.42 -11.46 -15.11
CA ASN A 110 -13.91 -11.89 -16.41
C ASN A 110 -14.97 -11.86 -17.53
N TYR A 111 -16.27 -11.91 -17.19
CA TYR A 111 -17.38 -11.79 -18.14
C TYR A 111 -17.87 -10.35 -18.36
N SER A 112 -17.57 -9.44 -17.44
CA SER A 112 -18.09 -8.06 -17.45
C SER A 112 -16.91 -7.10 -17.51
N LYS A 113 -16.65 -6.49 -18.67
CA LYS A 113 -15.63 -5.42 -18.86
C LYS A 113 -15.91 -4.12 -18.07
N GLY A 114 -16.47 -4.18 -16.87
CA GLY A 114 -16.90 -3.00 -16.10
C GLY A 114 -17.18 -3.22 -14.62
N GLY A 115 -16.58 -4.23 -13.97
CA GLY A 115 -16.99 -4.66 -12.62
C GLY A 115 -15.90 -4.67 -11.54
N ASN A 116 -15.02 -3.65 -11.44
CA ASN A 116 -13.94 -3.64 -10.42
C ASN A 116 -14.40 -3.35 -8.97
N TYR A 117 -15.68 -3.00 -8.73
CA TYR A 117 -16.14 -2.53 -7.41
C TYR A 117 -15.93 -3.53 -6.26
N CYS A 118 -16.10 -4.83 -6.49
CA CYS A 118 -15.96 -5.81 -5.42
C CYS A 118 -14.49 -6.06 -5.05
N MET A 119 -13.58 -6.01 -6.02
CA MET A 119 -12.14 -6.19 -5.78
C MET A 119 -11.51 -4.98 -5.07
N ASN A 120 -12.01 -3.77 -5.32
CA ASN A 120 -11.61 -2.55 -4.59
C ASN A 120 -11.85 -2.66 -3.07
N GLN A 121 -12.80 -3.51 -2.66
CA GLN A 121 -13.04 -3.78 -1.24
C GLN A 121 -11.99 -4.71 -0.60
N LEU A 122 -11.21 -5.45 -1.39
CA LEU A 122 -10.17 -6.37 -0.92
C LEU A 122 -8.75 -5.85 -1.12
N PHE A 123 -8.49 -5.21 -2.26
CA PHE A 123 -7.17 -4.74 -2.67
C PHE A 123 -7.26 -3.24 -3.00
N MET A 124 -6.15 -2.51 -2.86
CA MET A 124 -6.06 -1.15 -3.42
C MET A 124 -6.15 -1.23 -4.94
N GLN A 125 -6.73 -0.22 -5.61
CA GLN A 125 -6.70 -0.20 -7.07
C GLN A 125 -5.26 -0.13 -7.55
N THR A 126 -4.92 -0.88 -8.59
CA THR A 126 -3.60 -0.80 -9.21
C THR A 126 -3.38 0.60 -9.80
N THR A 127 -2.14 1.08 -9.77
CA THR A 127 -1.78 2.33 -10.43
C THR A 127 -1.93 2.17 -11.94
N GLU A 128 -2.73 3.04 -12.55
CA GLU A 128 -2.84 3.09 -14.01
C GLU A 128 -1.61 3.82 -14.57
N LEU A 129 -0.72 3.05 -15.21
CA LEU A 129 0.45 3.57 -15.90
C LEU A 129 0.03 4.17 -17.25
N HIS A 130 0.73 5.21 -17.69
CA HIS A 130 0.51 5.91 -18.97
C HIS A 130 -0.85 6.60 -19.14
N SER A 131 -1.67 6.67 -18.09
CA SER A 131 -2.87 7.51 -18.10
C SER A 131 -2.49 8.98 -18.11
N THR A 132 -3.26 9.78 -18.86
CA THR A 132 -3.12 11.23 -18.89
C THR A 132 -3.52 11.86 -17.55
N LYS A 133 -3.04 13.08 -17.28
CA LYS A 133 -3.40 13.81 -16.06
C LYS A 133 -4.90 14.15 -16.00
N GLU A 134 -5.56 14.30 -17.15
CA GLU A 134 -7.01 14.50 -17.25
C GLU A 134 -7.78 13.22 -16.89
N GLU A 135 -7.37 12.06 -17.42
CA GLU A 135 -7.97 10.76 -17.08
C GLU A 135 -7.81 10.43 -15.59
N LEU A 136 -6.62 10.67 -15.03
CA LEU A 136 -6.36 10.46 -13.61
C LEU A 136 -7.15 11.43 -12.73
N TYR A 137 -7.38 12.67 -13.18
CA TYR A 137 -8.23 13.61 -12.46
C TYR A 137 -9.70 13.14 -12.42
N ASP A 138 -10.21 12.64 -13.55
CA ASP A 138 -11.55 12.04 -13.60
C ASP A 138 -11.64 10.78 -12.72
N LEU A 139 -10.59 9.96 -12.71
CA LEU A 139 -10.49 8.79 -11.83
C LEU A 139 -10.48 9.18 -10.35
N LEU A 140 -9.77 10.26 -9.98
CA LEU A 140 -9.78 10.80 -8.63
C LEU A 140 -11.20 11.21 -8.21
N ILE A 141 -11.92 11.95 -9.05
CA ILE A 141 -13.31 12.34 -8.76
C ILE A 141 -14.21 11.11 -8.59
N LYS A 142 -14.07 10.10 -9.46
CA LYS A 142 -14.81 8.83 -9.34
C LYS A 142 -14.47 8.13 -8.02
N SER A 143 -13.19 8.05 -7.66
CA SER A 143 -12.72 7.42 -6.42
C SER A 143 -13.31 8.13 -5.19
N LEU A 144 -13.24 9.46 -5.14
CA LEU A 144 -13.79 10.26 -4.04
C LEU A 144 -15.29 10.03 -3.85
N ASN A 145 -16.05 10.02 -4.94
CA ASN A 145 -17.49 9.77 -4.91
C ASN A 145 -17.82 8.34 -4.47
N ASN A 146 -17.08 7.34 -4.97
CA ASN A 146 -17.27 5.93 -4.62
C ASN A 146 -16.98 5.65 -3.15
N ASN A 147 -15.92 6.25 -2.62
CA ASN A 147 -15.50 6.12 -1.23
C ASN A 147 -16.29 7.06 -0.30
N LYS A 148 -17.23 7.86 -0.83
CA LYS A 148 -18.06 8.83 -0.09
C LYS A 148 -17.22 9.81 0.74
N VAL A 149 -16.03 10.14 0.25
CA VAL A 149 -15.16 11.14 0.89
C VAL A 149 -15.80 12.50 0.67
N LYS A 150 -15.89 13.31 1.72
CA LYS A 150 -16.32 14.71 1.59
C LYS A 150 -15.15 15.54 1.10
N TYR A 151 -15.33 16.32 0.04
CA TYR A 151 -14.28 17.17 -0.52
C TYR A 151 -14.84 18.48 -1.06
N ASN A 152 -14.00 19.52 -1.04
CA ASN A 152 -14.31 20.79 -1.69
C ASN A 152 -13.85 20.76 -3.15
N LEU A 153 -14.79 20.64 -4.09
CA LEU A 153 -14.50 20.56 -5.52
C LEU A 153 -13.72 21.78 -6.06
N LYS A 154 -13.98 22.99 -5.54
CA LYS A 154 -13.26 24.20 -5.98
C LYS A 154 -11.81 24.14 -5.54
N LEU A 155 -11.56 23.74 -4.29
CA LEU A 155 -10.21 23.60 -3.74
C LEU A 155 -9.44 22.48 -4.45
N LEU A 156 -10.10 21.35 -4.72
CA LEU A 156 -9.52 20.23 -5.48
C LEU A 156 -9.12 20.62 -6.90
N LYS A 157 -9.99 21.33 -7.62
CA LYS A 157 -9.66 21.87 -8.95
C LYS A 157 -8.46 22.81 -8.89
N LYS A 158 -8.42 23.70 -7.89
CA LYS A 158 -7.30 24.62 -7.68
C LYS A 158 -5.99 23.86 -7.47
N ALA A 159 -5.98 22.88 -6.58
CA ALA A 159 -4.81 22.05 -6.29
C ALA A 159 -4.33 21.28 -7.52
N TYR A 160 -5.25 20.70 -8.30
CA TYR A 160 -4.93 20.02 -9.55
C TYR A 160 -4.23 20.95 -10.56
N TYR A 161 -4.79 22.14 -10.82
CA TYR A 161 -4.15 23.09 -11.73
C TYR A 161 -2.80 23.57 -11.20
N PHE A 162 -2.71 23.81 -9.89
CA PHE A 162 -1.45 24.22 -9.26
C PHE A 162 -0.36 23.16 -9.46
N ALA A 163 -0.68 21.88 -9.23
CA ALA A 163 0.24 20.76 -9.48
C ALA A 163 0.62 20.62 -10.96
N CYS A 164 -0.33 20.80 -11.88
CA CYS A 164 -0.06 20.77 -13.33
C CYS A 164 0.91 21.88 -13.78
N ILE A 165 0.80 23.07 -13.18
CA ILE A 165 1.69 24.20 -13.47
C ILE A 165 3.07 23.97 -12.85
N ALA A 166 3.11 23.53 -11.58
CA ALA A 166 4.35 23.30 -10.85
C ALA A 166 5.23 22.25 -11.51
N HIS A 167 4.63 21.14 -11.94
CA HIS A 167 5.32 20.02 -12.59
C HIS A 167 5.31 20.12 -14.12
N LYS A 168 5.12 21.33 -14.66
CA LYS A 168 5.12 21.53 -16.11
C LYS A 168 6.49 21.16 -16.68
N ASP A 169 6.49 20.35 -17.73
CA ASP A 169 7.69 19.87 -18.42
C ASP A 169 8.57 18.88 -17.61
N GLU A 170 8.18 18.55 -16.37
CA GLU A 170 8.82 17.50 -15.57
C GLU A 170 8.29 16.11 -15.94
N LYS A 171 9.18 15.12 -15.96
CA LYS A 171 8.86 13.73 -16.31
C LYS A 171 9.24 12.76 -15.21
N ARG A 172 8.43 11.71 -15.02
CA ARG A 172 8.80 10.55 -14.20
C ARG A 172 9.84 9.71 -14.94
N TYR A 173 10.51 8.82 -14.20
CA TYR A 173 11.38 7.79 -14.79
C TYR A 173 10.63 6.86 -15.77
N SER A 174 9.30 6.73 -15.66
CA SER A 174 8.46 6.00 -16.62
C SER A 174 8.31 6.71 -17.97
N GLY A 175 8.66 8.00 -18.05
CA GLY A 175 8.41 8.86 -19.21
C GLY A 175 7.09 9.65 -19.16
N ASP A 176 6.22 9.37 -18.18
CA ASP A 176 4.95 10.07 -18.00
C ASP A 176 5.14 11.49 -17.44
N ASP A 177 4.16 12.37 -17.62
CA ASP A 177 4.13 13.70 -16.97
C ASP A 177 4.25 13.54 -15.45
N TYR A 178 5.10 14.35 -14.78
CA TYR A 178 5.35 14.16 -13.34
C TYR A 178 4.09 14.30 -12.49
N VAL A 179 3.18 15.20 -12.86
CA VAL A 179 1.89 15.41 -12.18
C VAL A 179 1.02 14.14 -12.08
N THR A 180 1.25 13.13 -12.92
CA THR A 180 0.55 11.83 -12.82
C THR A 180 0.86 11.13 -11.49
N HIS A 181 2.04 11.35 -10.89
CA HIS A 181 2.40 10.77 -9.59
C HIS A 181 1.57 11.37 -8.44
N PRO A 182 1.57 12.70 -8.19
CA PRO A 182 0.69 13.32 -7.20
C PRO A 182 -0.80 12.99 -7.38
N LEU A 183 -1.28 12.86 -8.62
CA LEU A 183 -2.66 12.43 -8.90
C LEU A 183 -2.95 11.01 -8.42
N ASN A 184 -2.05 10.06 -8.72
CA ASN A 184 -2.18 8.71 -8.22
C ASN A 184 -2.06 8.63 -6.69
N VAL A 185 -1.22 9.47 -6.08
CA VAL A 185 -1.13 9.59 -4.61
C VAL A 185 -2.46 10.08 -4.04
N ALA A 186 -3.09 11.09 -4.65
CA ALA A 186 -4.42 11.56 -4.25
C ALA A 186 -5.52 10.49 -4.42
N ILE A 187 -5.46 9.67 -5.47
CA ILE A 187 -6.37 8.54 -5.67
C ILE A 187 -6.21 7.53 -4.53
N LEU A 188 -4.97 7.16 -4.19
CA LEU A 188 -4.68 6.25 -3.07
C LEU A 188 -5.18 6.82 -1.73
N LEU A 189 -5.01 8.12 -1.50
CA LEU A 189 -5.53 8.78 -0.31
C LEU A 189 -7.06 8.71 -0.22
N SER A 190 -7.76 8.81 -1.35
CA SER A 190 -9.21 8.57 -1.37
C SER A 190 -9.58 7.13 -0.99
N GLU A 191 -8.79 6.13 -1.38
CA GLU A 191 -9.03 4.72 -1.02
C GLU A 191 -8.70 4.41 0.44
N MET A 192 -7.79 5.18 1.01
CA MET A 192 -7.42 5.17 2.43
C MET A 192 -8.41 5.94 3.31
N ASN A 193 -9.47 6.52 2.73
CA ASN A 193 -10.42 7.42 3.39
C ASN A 193 -9.74 8.63 4.06
N GLY A 194 -8.71 9.18 3.41
CA GLY A 194 -8.02 10.39 3.86
C GLY A 194 -8.96 11.59 3.89
N SER A 195 -8.62 12.57 4.74
CA SER A 195 -9.30 13.86 4.79
C SER A 195 -9.16 14.63 3.46
N ASP A 196 -10.01 15.63 3.25
CA ASP A 196 -9.85 16.54 2.11
C ASP A 196 -8.49 17.25 2.15
N ASP A 197 -8.06 17.71 3.33
CA ASP A 197 -6.73 18.31 3.52
C ASP A 197 -5.59 17.35 3.15
N ALA A 198 -5.67 16.06 3.52
CA ALA A 198 -4.69 15.05 3.12
C ALA A 198 -4.67 14.86 1.60
N ILE A 199 -5.84 14.71 0.96
CA ILE A 199 -5.95 14.49 -0.49
C ILE A 199 -5.38 15.68 -1.27
N ILE A 200 -5.71 16.91 -0.85
CA ILE A 200 -5.16 18.12 -1.44
C ILE A 200 -3.65 18.16 -1.22
N SER A 201 -3.17 17.86 -0.02
CA SER A 201 -1.73 17.83 0.26
C SER A 201 -1.00 16.76 -0.55
N GLY A 202 -1.64 15.63 -0.85
CA GLY A 202 -1.12 14.60 -1.76
C GLY A 202 -0.89 15.11 -3.19
N LEU A 203 -1.74 16.01 -3.69
CA LEU A 203 -1.53 16.66 -5.00
C LEU A 203 -0.35 17.64 -4.98
N LEU A 204 0.01 18.16 -3.81
CA LEU A 204 1.02 19.22 -3.64
C LEU A 204 2.36 18.71 -3.07
N HIS A 205 2.43 17.45 -2.63
CA HIS A 205 3.48 16.97 -1.73
C HIS A 205 4.91 17.04 -2.29
N ASP A 206 5.06 16.97 -3.61
CA ASP A 206 6.34 16.94 -4.32
C ASP A 206 6.66 18.25 -5.04
N ILE A 207 5.88 19.31 -4.79
CA ILE A 207 6.09 20.61 -5.39
C ILE A 207 7.24 21.33 -4.69
N THR A 208 8.40 21.39 -5.35
CA THR A 208 9.61 22.06 -4.83
C THR A 208 9.79 23.48 -5.35
N SER A 209 9.07 23.85 -6.42
CA SER A 209 9.19 25.15 -7.09
C SER A 209 8.54 26.32 -6.32
N PHE A 210 7.81 26.04 -5.24
CA PHE A 210 7.11 27.03 -4.44
C PHE A 210 7.50 26.93 -2.96
N SER A 211 7.63 28.07 -2.30
CA SER A 211 7.90 28.13 -0.86
C SER A 211 6.64 27.85 -0.04
N PHE A 212 6.84 27.49 1.23
CA PHE A 212 5.75 27.32 2.20
C PHE A 212 4.81 28.55 2.26
N GLU A 213 5.38 29.76 2.24
CA GLU A 213 4.60 31.00 2.25
C GLU A 213 3.71 31.14 1.01
N GLN A 214 4.20 30.73 -0.16
CA GLN A 214 3.39 30.74 -1.39
C GLN A 214 2.25 29.73 -1.32
N ILE A 215 2.48 28.53 -0.78
CA ILE A 215 1.43 27.54 -0.57
C ILE A 215 0.39 28.07 0.42
N LYS A 216 0.81 28.75 1.50
CA LYS A 216 -0.09 29.33 2.50
C LYS A 216 -0.96 30.47 1.97
N LEU A 217 -0.49 31.20 0.96
CA LEU A 217 -1.29 32.22 0.26
C LEU A 217 -2.39 31.60 -0.61
N GLU A 218 -2.12 30.42 -1.17
CA GLU A 218 -3.03 29.76 -2.11
C GLU A 218 -3.97 28.75 -1.44
N PHE A 219 -3.58 28.16 -0.31
CA PHE A 219 -4.30 27.07 0.37
C PHE A 219 -4.50 27.37 1.87
N SER A 220 -5.27 26.52 2.54
CA SER A 220 -5.50 26.66 3.98
C SER A 220 -4.20 26.51 4.78
N GLU A 221 -4.14 27.09 5.98
CA GLU A 221 -3.01 26.90 6.88
C GLU A 221 -2.76 25.41 7.21
N ARG A 222 -3.84 24.62 7.26
CA ARG A 222 -3.75 23.17 7.47
C ARG A 222 -3.05 22.45 6.31
N ILE A 223 -3.39 22.76 5.07
CA ILE A 223 -2.74 22.16 3.89
C ILE A 223 -1.25 22.55 3.82
N ALA A 224 -0.94 23.82 4.09
CA ALA A 224 0.44 24.29 4.12
C ALA A 224 1.26 23.55 5.21
N ASP A 225 0.72 23.42 6.42
CA ASP A 225 1.33 22.69 7.54
C ASP A 225 1.61 21.21 7.17
N ILE A 226 0.64 20.52 6.55
CA ILE A 226 0.84 19.14 6.09
C ILE A 226 1.99 19.07 5.07
N ALA A 227 1.99 19.95 4.06
CA ALA A 227 3.04 19.99 3.04
C ALA A 227 4.44 20.22 3.66
N GLN A 228 4.55 21.12 4.64
CA GLN A 228 5.82 21.38 5.34
C GLN A 228 6.30 20.17 6.16
N LYS A 229 5.39 19.49 6.86
CA LYS A 229 5.70 18.29 7.64
C LYS A 229 6.09 17.11 6.75
N ILE A 230 5.50 17.00 5.55
CA ILE A 230 5.90 16.00 4.55
C ILE A 230 7.34 16.21 4.10
N ALA A 231 7.72 17.46 3.80
CA ALA A 231 9.09 17.80 3.38
C ALA A 231 10.14 17.48 4.48
N ASN A 232 9.76 17.61 5.75
CA ASN A 232 10.62 17.36 6.92
C ASN A 232 10.26 16.07 7.67
N PHE A 233 9.74 15.07 6.94
CA PHE A 233 9.16 13.89 7.56
C PHE A 233 10.17 13.11 8.42
N ASN A 234 9.74 12.71 9.61
CA ASN A 234 10.49 11.83 10.50
C ASN A 234 9.55 10.98 11.36
N ASN A 235 10.11 9.98 12.04
CA ASN A 235 9.35 8.98 12.80
C ASN A 235 8.63 9.51 14.05
N SER A 236 8.84 10.78 14.45
CA SER A 236 8.15 11.41 15.57
C SER A 236 6.86 12.12 15.17
N ILE A 237 6.58 12.23 13.87
CA ILE A 237 5.32 12.80 13.38
C ILE A 237 4.19 11.82 13.70
N GLU A 238 3.19 12.32 14.41
CA GLU A 238 1.96 11.60 14.78
C GLU A 238 0.73 12.08 14.01
N ASP A 239 0.90 13.10 13.17
CA ASP A 239 -0.16 13.69 12.35
C ASP A 239 -0.65 12.69 11.30
N GLU A 240 -1.90 12.22 11.46
CA GLU A 240 -2.47 11.13 10.65
C GLU A 240 -2.50 11.48 9.15
N ASP A 241 -2.83 12.71 8.78
CA ASP A 241 -2.86 13.14 7.39
C ASP A 241 -1.47 13.12 6.75
N VAL A 242 -0.45 13.60 7.48
CA VAL A 242 0.95 13.58 7.02
C VAL A 242 1.43 12.14 6.82
N ILE A 243 1.12 11.26 7.79
CA ILE A 243 1.45 9.84 7.72
C ILE A 243 0.77 9.19 6.51
N MET A 244 -0.52 9.44 6.29
CA MET A 244 -1.26 8.90 5.16
C MET A 244 -0.65 9.35 3.83
N VAL A 245 -0.30 10.63 3.67
CA VAL A 245 0.31 11.14 2.43
C VAL A 245 1.66 10.46 2.17
N LYS A 246 2.53 10.34 3.19
CA LYS A 246 3.82 9.64 3.03
C LYS A 246 3.68 8.17 2.70
N LEU A 247 2.67 7.49 3.25
CA LEU A 247 2.40 6.09 2.97
C LEU A 247 1.84 5.90 1.55
N ALA A 248 0.95 6.77 1.09
CA ALA A 248 0.42 6.76 -0.27
C ALA A 248 1.50 7.06 -1.31
N ASP A 249 2.33 8.08 -1.08
CA ASP A 249 3.54 8.38 -1.85
C ASP A 249 4.46 7.15 -1.94
N ARG A 250 4.78 6.54 -0.78
CA ARG A 250 5.63 5.34 -0.75
C ARG A 250 5.02 4.18 -1.52
N LEU A 251 3.72 3.92 -1.39
CA LEU A 251 3.05 2.84 -2.11
C LEU A 251 3.13 3.06 -3.63
N HIS A 252 2.85 4.28 -4.11
CA HIS A 252 2.97 4.58 -5.54
C HIS A 252 4.42 4.41 -6.05
N ASN A 253 5.40 4.86 -5.28
CA ASN A 253 6.81 4.68 -5.64
C ASN A 253 7.21 3.20 -5.68
N MET A 254 6.70 2.36 -4.77
CA MET A 254 6.95 0.92 -4.80
C MET A 254 6.25 0.22 -5.98
N ARG A 255 5.09 0.71 -6.42
CA ARG A 255 4.41 0.20 -7.62
C ARG A 255 5.14 0.56 -8.92
N THR A 256 5.83 1.70 -8.93
CA THR A 256 6.56 2.23 -10.11
C THR A 256 8.08 2.06 -10.02
N ILE A 257 8.56 1.24 -9.08
CA ILE A 257 9.99 1.05 -8.80
C ILE A 257 10.77 0.45 -9.97
N GLU A 258 10.12 -0.28 -10.88
CA GLU A 258 10.80 -0.90 -12.02
C GLU A 258 11.40 0.11 -13.01
N PHE A 259 10.92 1.36 -12.99
CA PHE A 259 11.42 2.44 -13.84
C PHE A 259 12.70 3.10 -13.33
N ILE A 260 13.09 2.88 -12.06
CA ILE A 260 14.36 3.41 -11.52
C ILE A 260 15.48 2.37 -11.61
N ASP A 261 16.73 2.80 -11.41
CA ASP A 261 17.89 1.90 -11.48
C ASP A 261 17.85 0.76 -10.46
N LYS A 262 18.20 -0.47 -10.89
CA LYS A 262 18.23 -1.68 -10.05
C LYS A 262 18.93 -1.53 -8.69
N PRO A 263 20.07 -0.82 -8.55
CA PRO A 263 20.69 -0.63 -7.24
C PRO A 263 19.79 0.10 -6.23
N ARG A 264 18.94 1.01 -6.71
CA ARG A 264 17.98 1.75 -5.87
C ARG A 264 16.78 0.89 -5.46
N TRP A 265 16.50 -0.22 -6.14
CA TRP A 265 15.41 -1.13 -5.79
C TRP A 265 15.59 -1.68 -4.37
N LEU A 266 16.78 -2.22 -4.10
CA LEU A 266 17.12 -2.79 -2.79
C LEU A 266 17.04 -1.73 -1.69
N GLU A 267 17.54 -0.51 -1.95
CA GLU A 267 17.49 0.60 -1.00
C GLU A 267 16.04 0.97 -0.65
N LYS A 268 15.19 1.17 -1.66
CA LYS A 268 13.79 1.56 -1.49
C LYS A 268 12.95 0.45 -0.87
N ALA A 269 13.20 -0.81 -1.22
CA ALA A 269 12.55 -1.96 -0.61
C ALA A 269 12.89 -2.09 0.88
N LYS A 270 14.17 -1.96 1.25
CA LYS A 270 14.60 -1.98 2.65
C LYS A 270 14.03 -0.80 3.43
N GLU A 271 14.09 0.41 2.88
CA GLU A 271 13.51 1.61 3.49
C GLU A 271 12.01 1.41 3.77
N THR A 272 11.28 0.84 2.83
CA THR A 272 9.86 0.55 2.95
C THR A 272 9.57 -0.40 4.11
N LEU A 273 10.29 -1.51 4.21
CA LEU A 273 10.10 -2.47 5.30
C LEU A 273 10.56 -1.94 6.65
N ASP A 274 11.66 -1.19 6.69
CA ASP A 274 12.27 -0.71 7.94
C ASP A 274 11.55 0.49 8.55
N THR A 275 11.03 1.37 7.70
CA THR A 275 10.50 2.67 8.12
C THR A 275 9.00 2.78 7.88
N PHE A 276 8.53 2.44 6.68
CA PHE A 276 7.13 2.67 6.31
C PHE A 276 6.18 1.58 6.81
N LEU A 277 6.61 0.32 6.83
CA LEU A 277 5.78 -0.79 7.30
C LEU A 277 5.36 -0.63 8.78
N PRO A 278 6.27 -0.30 9.72
CA PRO A 278 5.88 -0.04 11.12
C PRO A 278 4.90 1.13 11.28
N ILE A 279 5.03 2.16 10.43
CA ILE A 279 4.14 3.31 10.43
C ILE A 279 2.75 2.92 9.88
N ALA A 280 2.70 2.16 8.79
CA ALA A 280 1.46 1.62 8.22
C ALA A 280 0.71 0.73 9.23
N SER A 281 1.44 -0.08 10.01
CA SER A 281 0.87 -0.91 11.07
C SER A 281 0.14 -0.12 12.16
N LYS A 282 0.54 1.15 12.42
CA LYS A 282 -0.19 2.02 13.36
C LYS A 282 -1.57 2.42 12.83
N LEU A 283 -1.72 2.62 11.52
CA LEU A 283 -3.00 2.95 10.86
C LEU A 283 -3.95 1.74 10.75
N LYS A 284 -3.47 0.52 11.04
CA LYS A 284 -4.25 -0.72 10.92
C LYS A 284 -4.89 -0.91 9.53
N ASN A 285 -4.21 -0.42 8.49
CA ASN A 285 -4.64 -0.60 7.10
C ASN A 285 -3.98 -1.86 6.52
N ASP A 286 -4.62 -3.01 6.72
CA ASP A 286 -4.08 -4.31 6.32
C ASP A 286 -3.84 -4.44 4.81
N LYS A 287 -4.60 -3.72 3.98
CA LYS A 287 -4.39 -3.70 2.52
C LYS A 287 -3.06 -3.04 2.18
N LEU A 288 -2.84 -1.85 2.72
CA LEU A 288 -1.60 -1.09 2.54
C LEU A 288 -0.38 -1.86 3.06
N ILE A 289 -0.48 -2.41 4.29
CA ILE A 289 0.61 -3.18 4.91
C ILE A 289 0.99 -4.37 4.02
N SER A 290 -0.02 -5.13 3.57
CA SER A 290 0.19 -6.30 2.72
C SER A 290 0.86 -5.92 1.39
N GLU A 291 0.40 -4.85 0.76
CA GLU A 291 0.91 -4.45 -0.55
C GLU A 291 2.31 -3.87 -0.50
N LEU A 292 2.61 -3.00 0.48
CA LEU A 292 3.96 -2.51 0.71
C LEU A 292 4.93 -3.66 0.98
N ASN A 293 4.51 -4.66 1.76
CA ASN A 293 5.29 -5.85 2.02
C ASN A 293 5.52 -6.68 0.73
N ASN A 294 4.47 -6.93 -0.06
CA ASN A 294 4.55 -7.64 -1.35
C ASN A 294 5.60 -7.02 -2.27
N LEU A 295 5.45 -5.72 -2.51
CA LEU A 295 6.31 -4.99 -3.43
C LEU A 295 7.74 -4.96 -2.90
N SER A 296 7.92 -4.70 -1.60
CA SER A 296 9.26 -4.67 -1.03
C SER A 296 9.98 -6.01 -1.15
N VAL A 297 9.32 -7.11 -0.79
CA VAL A 297 9.94 -8.44 -0.88
C VAL A 297 10.24 -8.85 -2.32
N LYS A 298 9.40 -8.47 -3.30
CA LYS A 298 9.67 -8.70 -4.73
C LYS A 298 11.01 -8.10 -5.19
N TYR A 299 11.42 -6.98 -4.59
CA TYR A 299 12.60 -6.21 -5.01
C TYR A 299 13.79 -6.30 -4.02
N LEU A 300 13.74 -7.24 -3.06
CA LEU A 300 14.85 -7.60 -2.16
C LEU A 300 15.70 -8.75 -2.69
#